data_AF-A0A532V0Z3-F1
#
_entry.id   AF-A0A532V0Z3-F1
#
_cell.length_a   1.000
_cell.length_b   1.000
_cell.length_c   1.000
_cell.angle_alpha   90.00
_cell.angle_beta   90.00
_cell.angle_gamma   90.00
#
_symmetry.space_group_name_H-M   'P 1'
#
loop_
_entity.id
_entity.type
_entity.pdbx_description
1 polymer ?
#
loop_
_entity_poly.entity_id
_entity_poly.type
_entity_poly.pdbx_seq_one_letter_code
_entity_poly.pdbx_strand_id
1 'polypeptide(L)'
;MQVSYQRLHKMNPIEARRMIIETYPRCASISATAREIGTSRQVVRKWIRRYEEEGEKGLRDRSRRPHISPRKTSYHPKRLRSNRLGTPIFSPKEKRRGQTLLPCPLGMGSKGAVLSPHTN
;
A
#
# COMPACT_ATOMS: atom_id res chain seq x y z
N MET A 1 14.70 5.26 -24.61
CA MET A 1 13.53 6.17 -24.55
C MET A 1 12.78 5.79 -23.29
N GLN A 2 12.95 6.56 -22.20
CA GLN A 2 12.37 6.16 -20.92
C GLN A 2 10.86 6.23 -20.97
N VAL A 3 10.18 5.12 -20.66
CA VAL A 3 8.73 5.14 -20.52
C VAL A 3 8.40 5.84 -19.21
N SER A 4 7.64 6.94 -19.26
CA SER A 4 7.25 7.63 -18.04
C SER A 4 6.31 6.74 -17.20
N TYR A 5 6.53 6.69 -15.89
CA TYR A 5 5.69 5.95 -14.93
C TYR A 5 4.19 6.27 -15.09
N GLN A 6 3.87 7.50 -15.46
CA GLN A 6 2.51 7.95 -15.70
C GLN A 6 1.84 7.20 -16.85
N ARG A 7 2.58 6.88 -17.92
CA ARG A 7 2.07 6.09 -19.04
C ARG A 7 1.81 4.65 -18.62
N LEU A 8 2.72 4.05 -17.86
CA LEU A 8 2.57 2.70 -17.32
C LEU A 8 1.32 2.53 -16.45
N HIS A 9 1.00 3.50 -15.60
CA HIS A 9 -0.15 3.37 -14.70
C HIS A 9 -1.50 3.51 -15.41
N LYS A 10 -1.54 4.20 -16.56
CA LYS A 10 -2.76 4.36 -17.38
C LYS A 10 -3.00 3.17 -18.31
N MET A 11 -1.96 2.38 -18.60
CA MET A 11 -2.07 1.19 -19.45
C MET A 11 -2.67 0.00 -18.69
N ASN A 12 -3.20 -0.95 -19.45
CA ASN A 12 -3.63 -2.24 -18.90
C ASN A 12 -2.45 -2.92 -18.17
N PRO A 13 -2.66 -3.49 -16.98
CA PRO A 13 -1.57 -4.05 -16.17
C PRO A 13 -0.87 -5.23 -16.85
N ILE A 14 -1.55 -5.97 -17.71
CA ILE A 14 -0.97 -7.07 -18.51
C ILE A 14 -0.01 -6.49 -19.56
N GLU A 15 -0.43 -5.46 -20.29
CA GLU A 15 0.39 -4.78 -21.30
C GLU A 15 1.64 -4.16 -20.68
N ALA A 16 1.51 -3.53 -19.50
CA ALA A 16 2.66 -3.02 -18.76
C ALA A 16 3.68 -4.12 -18.41
N ARG A 17 3.22 -5.36 -18.14
CA ARG A 17 4.09 -6.51 -17.84
C ARG A 17 4.72 -7.09 -19.10
N ARG A 18 3.98 -7.15 -20.21
CA ARG A 18 4.50 -7.56 -21.53
C ARG A 18 5.66 -6.67 -21.95
N MET A 19 5.49 -5.35 -21.81
CA MET A 19 6.53 -4.38 -22.16
C MET A 19 7.83 -4.59 -21.36
N ILE A 20 7.75 -5.02 -20.10
CA ILE A 20 8.96 -5.38 -19.30
C ILE A 20 9.69 -6.56 -19.95
N ILE A 21 8.95 -7.61 -20.34
CA ILE A 21 9.52 -8.84 -20.91
C ILE A 21 10.10 -8.59 -22.30
N GLU A 22 9.42 -7.80 -23.13
CA GLU A 22 9.92 -7.39 -24.46
C GLU A 22 11.15 -6.48 -24.38
N THR A 23 11.32 -5.75 -23.27
CA THR A 23 12.46 -4.85 -23.09
C THR A 23 13.67 -5.57 -22.49
N TYR A 24 13.45 -6.65 -21.74
CA TYR A 24 14.53 -7.43 -21.13
C TYR A 24 15.60 -7.92 -22.12
N PRO A 25 15.28 -8.56 -23.26
CA PRO A 25 16.30 -9.05 -24.20
C PRO A 25 17.10 -7.91 -24.84
N ARG A 26 16.53 -6.71 -24.95
CA ARG A 26 17.22 -5.52 -25.49
C ARG A 26 18.26 -4.95 -24.53
N CYS A 27 18.04 -5.09 -23.22
CA CYS A 27 18.90 -4.50 -22.20
C CYS A 27 19.89 -5.49 -21.57
N ALA A 28 19.69 -6.80 -21.76
CA ALA A 28 20.49 -7.90 -21.18
C ALA A 28 20.69 -7.88 -19.65
N SER A 29 20.08 -6.93 -18.93
CA SER A 29 20.23 -6.77 -17.48
C SER A 29 18.98 -6.18 -16.83
N ILE A 30 18.62 -6.72 -15.67
CA ILE A 30 17.45 -6.30 -14.88
C ILE A 30 17.52 -4.82 -14.50
N SER A 31 18.72 -4.33 -14.16
CA SER A 31 18.95 -2.94 -13.76
C SER A 31 18.75 -1.97 -14.93
N ALA A 32 19.22 -2.31 -16.13
CA ALA A 32 19.01 -1.46 -17.30
C ALA A 32 17.53 -1.47 -17.73
N THR A 33 16.87 -2.64 -17.73
CA THR A 33 15.43 -2.72 -18.04
C THR A 33 14.59 -1.88 -17.06
N ALA A 34 14.93 -1.89 -15.77
CA ALA A 34 14.25 -1.07 -14.78
C ALA A 34 14.39 0.44 -15.06
N ARG A 35 15.57 0.88 -15.52
CA ARG A 35 15.84 2.28 -15.90
C ARG A 35 15.10 2.71 -17.16
N GLU A 36 15.06 1.85 -18.19
CA GLU A 36 14.33 2.15 -19.43
C GLU A 36 12.81 2.20 -19.22
N ILE A 37 12.27 1.29 -18.42
CA ILE A 37 10.84 1.21 -18.13
C ILE A 37 10.42 2.25 -17.06
N GLY A 38 11.35 2.71 -16.21
CA GLY A 38 11.02 3.60 -15.09
C GLY A 38 10.33 2.86 -13.93
N THR A 39 10.71 1.62 -13.66
CA THR A 39 10.16 0.79 -12.57
C THR A 39 11.26 0.30 -11.63
N SER A 40 10.89 -0.36 -10.52
CA SER A 40 11.88 -0.93 -9.61
C SER A 40 12.43 -2.26 -10.14
N ARG A 41 13.72 -2.51 -9.86
CA ARG A 41 14.40 -3.78 -10.16
C ARG A 41 13.65 -5.00 -9.62
N GLN A 42 12.98 -4.86 -8.48
CA GLN A 42 12.21 -5.94 -7.87
C GLN A 42 10.97 -6.33 -8.70
N VAL A 43 10.30 -5.35 -9.30
CA VAL A 43 9.15 -5.59 -10.18
C VAL A 43 9.59 -6.32 -11.44
N VAL A 44 10.68 -5.85 -12.07
CA VAL A 44 11.25 -6.48 -13.27
C VAL A 44 11.63 -7.93 -12.99
N ARG A 45 12.43 -8.17 -11.94
CA ARG A 45 12.86 -9.52 -11.53
C ARG A 45 11.69 -10.47 -11.28
N LYS A 46 10.63 -9.98 -10.62
CA LYS A 46 9.43 -10.77 -10.32
C LYS A 46 8.73 -11.23 -11.60
N TRP A 47 8.57 -10.36 -12.58
CA TRP A 47 7.83 -10.68 -13.80
C TRP A 47 8.63 -11.54 -14.76
N ILE A 48 9.95 -11.34 -14.86
CA ILE A 48 10.83 -12.23 -15.64
C ILE A 48 10.73 -13.65 -15.09
N ARG A 49 10.94 -13.84 -13.78
CA ARG A 49 10.89 -15.17 -13.17
C ARG A 49 9.55 -15.87 -13.42
N ARG A 50 8.42 -15.16 -13.29
CA ARG A 50 7.10 -15.75 -13.55
C ARG A 50 6.89 -16.10 -15.02
N TYR A 51 7.45 -15.30 -15.92
CA TYR A 51 7.37 -15.57 -17.35
C TYR A 51 8.22 -16.78 -17.72
N GLU A 52 9.39 -16.96 -17.10
CA GLU A 52 10.21 -18.15 -17.27
C GLU A 52 9.51 -19.42 -16.74
N GLU A 53 8.78 -19.31 -15.62
CA GLU A 53 8.06 -20.44 -15.01
C GLU A 53 6.75 -20.82 -15.75
N GLU A 54 5.94 -19.84 -16.18
CA GLU A 54 4.55 -20.05 -16.65
C GLU A 54 4.25 -19.45 -18.04
N GLY A 55 5.23 -18.78 -18.67
CA GLY A 55 5.05 -18.07 -19.93
C GLY A 55 4.02 -16.93 -19.84
N GLU A 56 3.24 -16.73 -20.91
CA GLU A 56 2.21 -15.68 -20.96
C GLU A 56 1.15 -15.80 -19.84
N LYS A 57 0.86 -17.02 -19.37
CA LYS A 57 -0.11 -17.24 -18.30
C LYS A 57 0.35 -16.59 -16.98
N GLY A 58 1.66 -16.54 -16.74
CA GLY A 58 2.27 -15.97 -15.53
C GLY A 58 2.15 -14.45 -15.42
N LEU A 59 1.80 -13.75 -16.51
CA LEU A 59 1.56 -12.30 -16.49
C LEU A 59 0.19 -11.93 -15.93
N ARG A 60 -0.74 -12.88 -15.83
CA ARG A 60 -2.07 -12.63 -15.29
C ARG A 60 -2.00 -12.35 -13.79
N ASP A 61 -2.99 -11.62 -13.29
CA ASP A 61 -3.09 -11.38 -11.85
C ASP A 61 -3.42 -12.68 -11.11
N ARG A 62 -2.60 -12.97 -10.09
CA ARG A 62 -2.90 -14.03 -9.13
C ARG A 62 -3.75 -13.44 -8.01
N SER A 63 -4.71 -14.23 -7.54
CA SER A 63 -5.46 -13.88 -6.34
C SER A 63 -4.49 -13.62 -5.19
N ARG A 64 -4.62 -12.45 -4.56
CA ARG A 64 -3.92 -12.12 -3.31
C ARG A 64 -4.69 -12.58 -2.09
N ARG A 65 -5.88 -13.14 -2.30
CA ARG A 65 -6.80 -13.49 -1.22
C ARG A 65 -6.33 -14.82 -0.61
N PRO A 66 -6.22 -14.91 0.73
CA PRO A 66 -5.87 -16.17 1.37
C PRO A 66 -6.92 -17.22 1.04
N HIS A 67 -6.49 -18.45 0.75
CA HIS A 67 -7.40 -19.57 0.48
C HIS A 67 -8.25 -19.91 1.71
N ILE A 68 -7.68 -19.74 2.90
CA ILE A 68 -8.33 -20.06 4.17
C ILE A 68 -8.16 -18.87 5.12
N SER A 69 -9.22 -18.52 5.84
CA SER A 69 -9.16 -17.63 7.00
C SER A 69 -9.28 -18.51 8.24
N PRO A 70 -8.21 -18.71 9.03
CA PRO A 70 -8.27 -19.56 10.23
C PRO A 70 -9.31 -19.09 11.26
N ARG A 71 -9.62 -17.79 11.27
CA ARG A 71 -10.66 -17.19 12.12
C ARG A 71 -11.99 -17.01 11.40
N LYS A 72 -12.26 -17.81 10.35
CA LYS A 72 -13.54 -17.79 9.64
C LYS A 72 -14.63 -18.21 10.62
N THR A 73 -15.34 -17.23 11.16
CA THR A 73 -16.52 -17.48 11.98
C THR A 73 -17.56 -18.19 11.12
N SER A 74 -18.17 -19.25 11.66
CA SER A 74 -19.35 -19.84 11.05
C SER A 74 -20.41 -18.75 10.85
N TYR A 75 -21.11 -18.79 9.72
CA TYR A 75 -22.18 -17.85 9.45
C TYR A 75 -23.24 -18.01 10.54
N HIS A 76 -23.38 -16.98 11.39
CA HIS A 76 -24.36 -16.96 12.45
C HIS A 76 -25.07 -15.60 12.42
N PRO A 77 -26.40 -15.56 12.21
CA PRO A 77 -27.14 -14.33 11.89
C PRO A 77 -27.01 -13.23 12.96
N LYS A 78 -26.75 -13.61 14.22
CA LYS A 78 -26.65 -12.69 15.36
C LYS A 78 -25.24 -12.18 15.69
N ARG A 79 -24.21 -12.54 14.90
CA ARG A 79 -22.79 -12.24 15.22
C ARG A 79 -22.25 -10.96 14.57
N LEU A 80 -23.04 -10.27 13.74
CA LEU A 80 -22.74 -8.89 13.36
C LEU A 80 -22.89 -8.02 14.62
N ARG A 81 -21.81 -7.83 15.38
CA ARG A 81 -21.79 -6.77 16.39
C ARG A 81 -21.83 -5.45 15.63
N SER A 82 -22.93 -4.72 15.82
CA SER A 82 -23.02 -3.33 15.44
C SER A 82 -22.05 -2.51 16.31
N ASN A 83 -21.50 -1.44 15.74
CA ASN A 83 -20.95 -0.37 16.57
C ASN A 83 -22.08 0.39 17.26
N ARG A 84 -21.74 1.39 18.09
CA ARG A 84 -22.74 2.24 18.78
C ARG A 84 -23.76 2.92 17.86
N LEU A 85 -23.48 3.01 16.55
CA LEU A 85 -24.36 3.60 15.52
C LEU A 85 -25.12 2.54 14.70
N GLY A 86 -25.06 1.26 15.07
CA GLY A 86 -25.78 0.19 14.37
C GLY A 86 -25.06 -0.43 13.17
N THR A 87 -23.87 0.06 12.78
CA THR A 87 -23.20 -0.42 11.57
C THR A 87 -22.26 -1.60 11.86
N PRO A 88 -22.17 -2.60 10.95
CA PRO A 88 -21.33 -3.79 11.17
C PRO A 88 -19.85 -3.41 11.24
N ILE A 89 -19.11 -3.98 12.20
CA ILE A 89 -17.71 -3.65 12.53
C ILE A 89 -16.68 -3.88 11.38
N PHE A 90 -17.10 -4.40 10.22
CA PHE A 90 -16.19 -4.58 9.08
C PHE A 90 -16.09 -3.30 8.22
N SER A 91 -15.50 -2.23 8.76
CA SER A 91 -15.10 -1.03 7.98
C SER A 91 -13.58 -0.81 7.98
N PRO A 92 -12.86 -1.33 6.98
CA PRO A 92 -11.42 -1.07 6.79
C PRO A 92 -11.03 0.36 6.33
N LYS A 93 -11.94 1.33 6.24
CA LYS A 93 -11.66 2.66 5.66
C LYS A 93 -12.15 3.81 6.53
N GLU A 94 -11.31 4.31 7.43
CA GLU A 94 -11.41 5.69 7.95
C GLU A 94 -10.06 6.13 8.56
N LYS A 95 -8.96 5.98 7.81
CA LYS A 95 -7.66 6.53 8.20
C LYS A 95 -7.45 7.85 7.47
N ARG A 96 -7.22 8.92 8.24
CA ARG A 96 -6.86 10.31 7.87
C ARG A 96 -8.04 11.29 7.85
N ARG A 97 -8.29 11.95 8.98
CA ARG A 97 -8.39 13.42 9.07
C ARG A 97 -8.44 13.85 10.55
N GLY A 98 -7.49 14.73 10.90
CA GLY A 98 -7.37 15.61 12.08
C GLY A 98 -7.96 15.16 13.42
N GLN A 99 -7.10 14.83 14.38
CA GLN A 99 -7.42 15.08 15.79
C GLN A 99 -6.57 16.26 16.24
N THR A 100 -7.07 17.45 15.94
CA THR A 100 -6.86 18.62 16.78
C THR A 100 -7.54 18.29 18.10
N LEU A 101 -6.76 18.00 19.15
CA LEU A 101 -7.29 17.97 20.50
C LEU A 101 -7.43 19.42 20.97
N LEU A 102 -8.68 19.88 21.07
CA LEU A 102 -9.10 21.04 21.86
C LEU A 102 -10.26 20.59 22.76
N PRO A 103 -10.50 21.26 23.90
CA PRO A 103 -9.70 21.13 25.12
C PRO A 103 -10.57 20.58 26.26
N CYS A 104 -9.97 19.87 27.22
CA CYS A 104 -10.67 19.59 28.47
C CYS A 104 -10.59 20.83 29.38
N PRO A 105 -11.73 21.35 29.88
CA PRO A 105 -11.76 22.56 30.68
C PRO A 105 -11.41 22.26 32.15
N LEU A 106 -10.47 23.07 32.64
CA LEU A 106 -10.46 23.67 33.98
C LEU A 106 -10.41 22.74 35.20
N GLY A 107 -9.18 22.55 35.68
CA GLY A 107 -8.87 22.44 37.10
C GLY A 107 -7.78 23.45 37.43
N MET A 108 -8.17 24.59 38.00
CA MET A 108 -7.32 25.73 38.32
C MET A 108 -6.30 25.37 39.42
N GLY A 109 -5.06 25.83 39.25
CA GLY A 109 -3.97 25.67 40.21
C GLY A 109 -2.88 26.69 39.97
N SER A 110 -3.18 27.94 40.32
CA SER A 110 -2.29 29.11 40.23
C SER A 110 -1.17 29.06 41.28
N LYS A 111 0.09 29.00 40.84
CA LYS A 111 1.31 29.61 41.45
C LYS A 111 2.36 29.61 40.31
N GLY A 112 3.14 30.63 39.97
CA GLY A 112 3.51 31.93 40.53
C GLY A 112 4.81 32.27 39.78
N ALA A 113 4.87 33.43 39.13
CA ALA A 113 6.03 33.86 38.35
C ALA A 113 7.23 34.20 39.25
N VAL A 114 8.46 33.88 38.82
CA VAL A 114 9.66 34.73 39.01
C VAL A 114 10.66 34.48 37.87
N LEU A 115 11.15 35.58 37.32
CA LEU A 115 12.16 35.74 36.28
C LEU A 115 13.60 35.63 36.83
N SER A 116 14.51 35.13 35.96
CA SER A 116 15.94 35.50 35.83
C SER A 116 16.97 34.93 36.85
N PRO A 117 18.30 35.07 36.64
CA PRO A 117 19.13 34.85 35.42
C PRO A 117 20.52 34.18 35.70
N HIS A 118 21.30 33.97 34.63
CA HIS A 118 22.79 33.98 34.55
C HIS A 118 23.71 32.82 35.03
N THR A 119 24.84 32.75 34.30
CA THR A 119 26.16 32.13 34.52
C THR A 119 26.30 30.67 34.04
N ASN A 120 27.35 30.29 33.29
CA ASN A 120 28.65 30.90 32.98
C ASN A 120 28.99 30.62 31.51
#